data_AF-A0A1N7CI99-F1
#
_entry.id   AF-A0A1N7CI99-F1
#
_cell.length_a   1.000
_cell.length_b   1.000
_cell.length_c   1.000
_cell.angle_alpha   90.00
_cell.angle_beta   90.00
_cell.angle_gamma   90.00
#
_symmetry.space_group_name_H-M   'P 1'
#
loop_
_entity.id
_entity.type
_entity.pdbx_description
1 polymer ?
#
loop_
_entity_poly.entity_id
_entity_poly.type
_entity_poly.pdbx_seq_one_letter_code
_entity_poly.pdbx_strand_id
1 'polypeptide(L)'
;MRIRLLLALLACGVVVGVGSTTDVTVLHIQDARTGETTGVERIDPGQEFAIHYIHSFDKTPIHEVYVIRDGKIVQIREEFQYFAIGLEYTERDQERVGNFTVLHMERAFDSFSLRVATYTNQSLVIGDERTPLTDYAERWDTLTFSAERMSYLEYAYYKTTTQA
;
A
#
# COMPACT_ATOMS: atom_id res chain seq x y z
N MET A 1 -29.35 25.95 -36.88
CA MET A 1 -28.70 26.31 -35.60
C MET A 1 -28.77 25.22 -34.53
N ARG A 2 -29.81 24.36 -34.49
CA ARG A 2 -29.98 23.29 -33.49
C ARG A 2 -29.03 22.08 -33.63
N ILE A 3 -28.63 21.75 -34.86
CA ILE A 3 -27.78 20.56 -35.15
C ILE A 3 -26.32 20.77 -34.72
N ARG A 4 -25.80 22.01 -34.76
CA ARG A 4 -24.42 22.32 -34.30
C ARG A 4 -24.28 22.30 -32.77
N LEU A 5 -25.35 22.60 -32.03
CA LEU A 5 -25.35 22.48 -30.56
C LEU A 5 -25.36 21.02 -30.10
N LEU A 6 -26.08 20.13 -30.81
CA LEU A 6 -26.14 18.70 -30.49
C LEU A 6 -24.78 18.00 -30.69
N LEU A 7 -24.04 18.38 -31.73
CA LEU A 7 -22.69 17.84 -32.00
C LEU A 7 -21.65 18.32 -30.99
N ALA A 8 -21.76 19.55 -30.50
CA ALA A 8 -20.85 20.08 -29.47
C ALA A 8 -21.08 19.42 -28.10
N LEU A 9 -22.34 19.10 -27.74
CA LEU A 9 -22.67 18.36 -26.52
C LEU A 9 -22.21 16.90 -26.60
N LEU A 10 -22.29 16.26 -27.77
CA LEU A 10 -21.75 14.90 -27.96
C LEU A 10 -20.22 14.88 -27.86
N ALA A 11 -19.52 15.88 -28.41
CA ALA A 11 -18.07 15.98 -28.31
C ALA A 11 -17.60 16.21 -26.87
N CYS A 12 -18.32 17.02 -26.08
CA CYS A 12 -18.00 17.20 -24.65
C CYS A 12 -18.31 15.93 -23.83
N GLY A 13 -19.41 15.25 -24.12
CA GLY A 13 -19.77 13.98 -23.44
C GLY A 13 -18.80 12.83 -23.74
N VAL A 14 -18.25 12.77 -24.96
CA VAL A 14 -17.27 11.75 -25.35
C VAL A 14 -15.88 12.05 -24.79
N VAL A 15 -15.46 13.32 -24.70
CA VAL A 15 -14.16 13.68 -24.10
C VAL A 15 -14.14 13.47 -22.59
N VAL A 16 -15.27 13.66 -21.90
CA VAL A 16 -15.39 13.31 -20.46
C VAL A 16 -15.44 11.79 -20.26
N GLY A 17 -15.99 11.03 -21.22
CA GLY A 17 -16.15 9.56 -21.09
C GLY A 17 -14.85 8.74 -21.18
N VAL A 18 -13.79 9.26 -21.79
CA VAL A 18 -12.52 8.50 -21.98
C VAL A 18 -11.55 8.67 -20.81
N GLY A 19 -11.72 9.71 -19.99
CA GLY A 19 -10.92 9.93 -18.79
C GLY A 19 -11.36 9.13 -17.56
N SER A 20 -12.44 8.35 -17.66
CA SER A 20 -13.13 7.75 -16.50
C SER A 20 -13.08 6.22 -16.42
N THR A 21 -12.42 5.54 -17.36
CA THR A 21 -12.55 4.06 -17.49
C THR A 21 -11.27 3.28 -17.18
N THR A 22 -10.19 3.93 -16.75
CA THR A 22 -9.01 3.20 -16.28
C THR A 22 -9.15 2.99 -14.78
N ASP A 23 -9.52 1.77 -14.39
CA ASP A 23 -9.39 1.35 -13.00
C ASP A 23 -7.92 1.42 -12.59
N VAL A 24 -7.69 1.84 -11.37
CA VAL A 24 -6.38 1.80 -10.71
C VAL A 24 -6.40 0.76 -9.61
N THR A 25 -5.25 0.14 -9.39
CA THR A 25 -5.01 -0.69 -8.20
C THR A 25 -4.55 0.21 -7.07
N VAL A 26 -5.16 0.05 -5.90
CA VAL A 26 -4.81 0.81 -4.70
C VAL A 26 -4.54 -0.14 -3.53
N LEU A 27 -3.69 0.33 -2.63
CA LEU A 27 -3.59 -0.12 -1.26
C LEU A 27 -4.57 0.71 -0.43
N HIS A 28 -5.67 0.08 -0.03
CA HIS A 28 -6.69 0.70 0.81
C HIS A 28 -6.34 0.44 2.28
N ILE A 29 -6.33 1.52 3.07
CA ILE A 29 -5.90 1.54 4.45
C ILE A 29 -7.07 2.00 5.30
N GLN A 30 -7.46 1.16 6.26
CA GLN A 30 -8.60 1.40 7.12
C GLN A 30 -8.24 1.25 8.61
N ASP A 31 -8.89 2.03 9.46
CA ASP A 31 -8.91 1.73 10.90
C ASP A 31 -9.66 0.39 11.10
N ALA A 32 -9.00 -0.59 11.70
CA ALA A 32 -9.52 -1.94 11.84
C ALA A 32 -10.72 -2.03 12.82
N ARG A 33 -10.90 -1.04 13.70
CA ARG A 33 -11.99 -0.99 14.68
C ARG A 33 -13.22 -0.31 14.10
N THR A 34 -13.07 0.79 13.37
CA THR A 34 -14.20 1.57 12.82
C THR A 34 -14.56 1.20 11.39
N GLY A 35 -13.61 0.65 10.63
CA GLY A 35 -13.72 0.46 9.18
C GLY A 35 -13.60 1.77 8.39
N GLU A 36 -13.21 2.86 9.04
CA GLU A 36 -13.01 4.16 8.40
C GLU A 36 -11.80 4.11 7.47
N THR A 37 -11.94 4.60 6.24
CA THR A 37 -10.84 4.78 5.31
C THR A 37 -9.93 5.90 5.80
N THR A 38 -8.70 5.56 6.15
CA THR A 38 -7.69 6.52 6.61
C THR A 38 -6.62 6.80 5.55
N GLY A 39 -6.50 5.93 4.53
CA GLY A 39 -5.59 6.15 3.41
C GLY A 39 -5.97 5.34 2.17
N VAL A 40 -5.64 5.89 1.00
CA VAL A 40 -5.79 5.22 -0.30
C VAL A 40 -4.56 5.56 -1.14
N GLU A 41 -3.63 4.61 -1.26
CA GLU A 41 -2.41 4.81 -2.02
C GLU A 41 -2.44 4.01 -3.32
N ARG A 42 -2.09 4.66 -4.43
CA ARG A 42 -2.03 3.98 -5.73
C ARG A 42 -0.79 3.10 -5.80
N ILE A 43 -0.96 1.87 -6.26
CA ILE A 43 0.12 0.94 -6.54
C ILE A 43 0.08 0.58 -8.03
N ASP A 44 1.12 0.97 -8.75
CA ASP A 44 1.24 0.64 -10.17
C ASP A 44 1.51 -0.86 -10.38
N PRO A 45 1.12 -1.44 -11.54
CA PRO A 45 1.36 -2.85 -11.81
C PRO A 45 2.83 -3.24 -11.68
N GLY A 46 3.13 -4.22 -10.81
CA GLY A 46 4.48 -4.66 -10.52
C GLY A 46 5.29 -3.74 -9.61
N GLN A 47 4.72 -2.62 -9.16
CA GLN A 47 5.34 -1.76 -8.16
C GLN A 47 5.33 -2.45 -6.80
N GLU A 48 6.46 -2.33 -6.11
CA GLU A 48 6.61 -2.79 -4.73
C GLU A 48 6.16 -1.71 -3.75
N PHE A 49 5.59 -2.16 -2.63
CA PHE A 49 5.46 -1.33 -1.43
C PHE A 49 6.04 -2.10 -0.24
N ALA A 50 6.42 -1.38 0.81
CA ALA A 50 7.03 -2.00 1.97
C ALA A 50 6.55 -1.39 3.29
N ILE A 51 6.58 -2.21 4.33
CA ILE A 51 6.46 -1.76 5.72
C ILE A 51 7.87 -1.77 6.32
N HIS A 52 8.37 -0.59 6.66
CA HIS A 52 9.66 -0.43 7.32
C HIS A 52 9.45 -0.19 8.81
N TYR A 53 10.15 -0.92 9.67
CA TYR A 53 10.11 -0.71 11.11
C TYR A 53 11.39 -1.14 11.81
N ILE A 54 11.53 -0.74 13.07
CA ILE A 54 12.60 -1.16 13.97
C ILE A 54 12.01 -2.23 14.90
N HIS A 55 12.62 -3.41 14.91
CA HIS A 55 12.22 -4.48 15.81
C HIS A 55 12.35 -4.01 17.27
N SER A 56 11.26 -4.10 18.03
CA SER A 56 11.16 -3.45 19.34
C SER A 56 12.16 -3.98 20.37
N PHE A 57 12.52 -5.27 20.30
CA PHE A 57 13.44 -5.92 21.22
C PHE A 57 14.89 -5.81 20.73
N ASP A 58 15.15 -6.30 19.53
CA ASP A 58 16.51 -6.42 18.97
C ASP A 58 17.04 -5.12 18.34
N LYS A 59 16.19 -4.10 18.21
CA LYS A 59 16.52 -2.78 17.63
C LYS A 59 17.11 -2.84 16.22
N THR A 60 16.88 -3.94 15.50
CA THR A 60 17.28 -4.11 14.10
C THR A 60 16.22 -3.51 13.17
N PRO A 61 16.61 -2.85 12.06
CA PRO A 61 15.66 -2.51 11.01
C PRO A 61 15.14 -3.77 10.31
N ILE A 62 13.85 -3.75 10.00
CA ILE A 62 13.11 -4.75 9.23
C ILE A 62 12.40 -4.05 8.08
N HIS A 63 12.49 -4.61 6.88
CA HIS A 63 11.67 -4.22 5.74
C HIS A 63 10.86 -5.43 5.26
N GLU A 64 9.54 -5.34 5.37
CA GLU A 64 8.65 -6.33 4.78
C GLU A 64 8.19 -5.80 3.42
N VAL A 65 8.48 -6.52 2.34
CA VAL A 65 8.26 -6.03 0.97
C VAL A 65 7.18 -6.84 0.27
N TYR A 66 6.27 -6.12 -0.37
CA TYR A 66 5.03 -6.61 -0.93
C TYR A 66 4.84 -6.13 -2.37
N VAL A 67 4.05 -6.90 -3.12
CA VAL A 67 3.50 -6.53 -4.43
C VAL A 67 2.02 -6.88 -4.46
N ILE A 68 1.25 -6.25 -5.34
CA ILE A 68 -0.13 -6.65 -5.60
C ILE A 68 -0.17 -7.53 -6.85
N ARG A 69 -0.69 -8.76 -6.72
CA ARG A 69 -0.88 -9.73 -7.81
C ARG A 69 -2.28 -10.30 -7.74
N ASP A 70 -3.02 -10.27 -8.84
CA ASP A 70 -4.38 -10.82 -8.94
C ASP A 70 -5.34 -10.34 -7.82
N GLY A 71 -5.21 -9.08 -7.43
CA GLY A 71 -6.02 -8.47 -6.36
C GLY A 71 -5.64 -8.92 -4.94
N LYS A 72 -4.55 -9.66 -4.77
CA LYS A 72 -4.00 -10.07 -3.47
C LYS A 72 -2.72 -9.29 -3.16
N ILE A 73 -2.49 -9.07 -1.87
CA ILE A 73 -1.20 -8.59 -1.38
C ILE A 73 -0.29 -9.80 -1.25
N VAL A 74 0.87 -9.76 -1.90
CA VAL A 74 1.85 -10.85 -1.85
C VAL A 74 3.14 -10.32 -1.24
N GLN A 75 3.49 -10.81 -0.06
CA GLN A 75 4.82 -10.58 0.49
C GLN A 75 5.83 -11.42 -0.27
N ILE A 76 6.82 -10.75 -0.81
CA ILE A 76 7.84 -11.35 -1.67
C ILE A 76 9.19 -11.49 -0.98
N ARG A 77 9.46 -10.65 0.03
CA ARG A 77 10.65 -10.76 0.85
C ARG A 77 10.52 -10.05 2.19
N GLU A 78 11.42 -10.43 3.09
CA GLU A 78 11.67 -9.77 4.36
C GLU A 78 13.18 -9.50 4.48
N GLU A 79 13.55 -8.27 4.80
CA GLU A 79 14.94 -7.82 4.85
C GLU A 79 15.29 -7.39 6.28
N PHE A 80 16.34 -7.98 6.85
CA PHE A 80 16.76 -7.67 8.22
C PHE A 80 18.29 -7.77 8.40
N GLN A 81 18.85 -6.96 9.30
CA GLN A 81 20.29 -7.00 9.60
C GLN A 81 20.66 -8.17 10.51
N TYR A 82 19.82 -8.44 11.52
CA TYR A 82 19.98 -9.53 12.46
C TYR A 82 18.67 -10.29 12.61
N PHE A 83 18.77 -11.60 12.82
CA PHE A 83 17.62 -12.42 13.06
C PHE A 83 17.00 -12.05 14.43
N ALA A 84 15.86 -11.38 14.38
CA ALA A 84 15.10 -10.96 15.55
C ALA A 84 14.08 -12.03 15.96
N ILE A 85 13.71 -12.02 17.25
CA ILE A 85 12.67 -12.93 17.75
C ILE A 85 11.35 -12.66 17.03
N GLY A 86 10.77 -13.68 16.41
CA GLY A 86 9.48 -13.59 15.72
C GLY A 86 9.59 -13.34 14.21
N LEU A 87 10.80 -13.16 13.67
CA LEU A 87 11.02 -13.23 12.22
C LEU A 87 10.91 -14.66 11.73
N GLU A 88 10.55 -14.82 10.46
CA GLU A 88 10.53 -16.12 9.84
C GLU A 88 11.96 -16.57 9.50
N TYR A 89 12.29 -17.83 9.79
CA TYR A 89 13.61 -18.39 9.50
C TYR A 89 13.50 -19.55 8.53
N THR A 90 14.30 -19.51 7.48
CA THR A 90 14.62 -20.67 6.65
C THR A 90 16.07 -20.59 6.19
N GLU A 91 16.74 -21.74 6.16
CA GLU A 91 18.10 -21.85 5.61
C GLU A 91 18.12 -21.79 4.08
N ARG A 92 16.96 -22.00 3.45
CA ARG A 92 16.78 -21.97 1.99
C ARG A 92 16.12 -20.65 1.58
N ASP A 93 16.51 -20.15 0.42
CA ASP A 93 15.92 -18.97 -0.24
C ASP A 93 16.19 -17.63 0.47
N GLN A 94 17.40 -17.51 1.02
CA GLN A 94 17.91 -16.24 1.55
C GLN A 94 19.26 -15.89 0.96
N GLU A 95 19.55 -14.60 0.86
CA GLU A 95 20.84 -14.07 0.41
C GLU A 95 21.31 -12.90 1.28
N ARG A 96 22.58 -12.53 1.14
CA ARG A 96 23.18 -11.39 1.84
C ARG A 96 23.38 -10.24 0.85
N VAL A 97 22.65 -9.15 1.04
CA VAL A 97 22.76 -7.93 0.26
C VAL A 97 23.28 -6.81 1.17
N GLY A 98 24.56 -6.46 1.02
CA GLY A 98 25.22 -5.55 1.95
C GLY A 98 25.13 -6.04 3.39
N ASN A 99 24.52 -5.25 4.27
CA ASN A 99 24.34 -5.59 5.69
C ASN A 99 23.00 -6.28 5.98
N PHE A 100 22.16 -6.53 4.97
CA PHE A 100 20.86 -7.14 5.14
C PHE A 100 20.87 -8.60 4.69
N THR A 101 20.28 -9.47 5.50
CA THR A 101 19.78 -10.76 5.04
C THR A 101 18.45 -10.50 4.35
N VAL A 102 18.34 -10.92 3.11
CA VAL A 102 17.10 -10.87 2.31
C VAL A 102 16.55 -12.27 2.27
N LEU A 103 15.41 -12.48 2.93
CA LEU A 103 14.67 -13.71 2.91
C LEU A 103 13.56 -13.62 1.87
N HIS A 104 13.63 -14.45 0.83
CA HIS A 104 12.61 -14.52 -0.21
C HIS A 104 11.46 -15.44 0.23
N MET A 105 10.23 -15.07 -0.14
CA MET A 105 9.03 -15.79 0.23
C MET A 105 7.89 -15.50 -0.75
N GLU A 106 6.81 -16.27 -0.67
CA GLU A 106 5.58 -15.99 -1.39
C GLU A 106 4.38 -16.21 -0.46
N ARG A 107 3.98 -15.15 0.25
CA ARG A 107 2.82 -15.18 1.17
C ARG A 107 1.73 -14.28 0.63
N ALA A 108 0.61 -14.88 0.22
CA ALA A 108 -0.53 -14.15 -0.31
C ALA A 108 -1.59 -13.90 0.77
N PHE A 109 -2.06 -12.67 0.84
CA PHE A 109 -3.08 -12.19 1.77
C PHE A 109 -4.20 -11.51 0.99
N ASP A 110 -5.44 -11.73 1.38
CA ASP A 110 -6.56 -10.88 0.92
C ASP A 110 -6.50 -9.51 1.62
N SER A 111 -6.11 -9.52 2.89
CA SER A 111 -5.76 -8.34 3.67
C SER A 111 -4.81 -8.72 4.82
N PHE A 112 -4.11 -7.73 5.39
CA PHE A 112 -3.38 -7.92 6.64
C PHE A 112 -3.61 -6.75 7.59
N SER A 113 -3.50 -7.00 8.89
CA SER A 113 -3.64 -5.98 9.91
C SER A 113 -2.31 -5.72 10.61
N LEU A 114 -2.01 -4.44 10.85
CA LEU A 114 -0.79 -4.01 11.52
C LEU A 114 -1.12 -2.99 12.60
N ARG A 115 -0.64 -3.27 13.82
CA ARG A 115 -0.76 -2.34 14.93
C ARG A 115 0.30 -1.24 14.83
N VAL A 116 -0.12 0.01 14.99
CA VAL A 116 0.76 1.19 14.99
C VAL A 116 1.49 1.26 16.34
N ALA A 117 2.64 0.60 16.41
CA ALA A 117 3.42 0.46 17.63
C ALA A 117 4.31 1.70 17.89
N THR A 118 4.16 2.28 19.08
CA THR A 118 4.81 3.54 19.50
C THR A 118 6.32 3.59 19.31
N TYR A 119 7.03 2.48 19.53
CA TYR A 119 8.49 2.44 19.65
C TYR A 119 9.20 1.77 18.47
N THR A 120 8.51 1.58 17.35
CA THR A 120 9.01 0.81 16.20
C THR A 120 9.21 1.65 14.93
N ASN A 121 8.86 2.94 14.94
CA ASN A 121 9.02 3.85 13.79
C ASN A 121 8.50 3.24 12.47
N GLN A 122 7.30 2.65 12.51
CA GLN A 122 6.69 2.02 11.34
C GLN A 122 6.37 3.06 10.27
N SER A 123 6.67 2.73 9.02
CA SER A 123 6.34 3.55 7.86
C SER A 123 5.91 2.67 6.69
N LEU A 124 4.93 3.16 5.94
CA LEU A 124 4.62 2.67 4.59
C LEU A 124 5.60 3.32 3.61
N VAL A 125 6.17 2.53 2.71
CA VAL A 125 7.11 2.98 1.69
C VAL A 125 6.59 2.56 0.32
N ILE A 126 6.44 3.53 -0.58
CA ILE A 126 5.98 3.31 -1.96
C ILE A 126 6.88 4.13 -2.88
N GLY A 127 7.72 3.46 -3.69
CA GLY A 127 8.76 4.14 -4.46
C GLY A 127 9.71 4.92 -3.54
N ASP A 128 9.84 6.23 -3.78
CA ASP A 128 10.68 7.13 -2.96
C ASP A 128 9.92 7.77 -1.78
N GLU A 129 8.61 7.56 -1.70
CA GLU A 129 7.77 8.14 -0.64
C GLU A 129 7.80 7.26 0.61
N ARG A 130 7.99 7.90 1.77
CA ARG A 130 7.97 7.26 3.08
C ARG A 130 6.98 7.99 3.99
N THR A 131 5.89 7.32 4.31
CA THR A 131 4.81 7.87 5.14
C THR A 131 4.75 7.13 6.48
N PRO A 132 4.94 7.81 7.62
CA PRO A 132 4.76 7.20 8.94
C PRO A 132 3.36 6.60 9.10
N LEU A 133 3.23 5.43 9.72
CA LEU A 133 1.89 4.85 9.96
C LEU A 133 1.02 5.70 10.89
N THR A 134 1.64 6.59 11.66
CA THR A 134 0.94 7.57 12.50
C THR A 134 0.17 8.62 11.70
N ASP A 135 0.40 8.73 10.40
CA ASP A 135 -0.34 9.63 9.53
C ASP A 135 -1.69 9.02 9.12
N TYR A 136 -1.84 7.69 9.28
CA TYR A 136 -3.07 6.96 8.98
C TYR A 136 -3.87 6.55 10.23
N ALA A 137 -3.26 6.48 11.41
CA ALA A 137 -3.97 6.16 12.66
C ALA A 137 -3.19 6.60 13.89
N GLU A 138 -3.87 6.70 15.04
CA GLU A 138 -3.18 7.00 16.29
C GLU A 138 -2.29 5.83 16.72
N ARG A 139 -1.34 6.12 17.61
CA ARG A 139 -0.52 5.08 18.21
C ARG A 139 -1.42 4.11 18.97
N TRP A 140 -1.10 2.82 18.83
CA TRP A 140 -1.80 1.68 19.41
C TRP A 140 -3.08 1.25 18.72
N ASP A 141 -3.57 2.02 17.76
CA ASP A 141 -4.62 1.57 16.84
C ASP A 141 -4.07 0.55 15.85
N THR A 142 -4.99 -0.12 15.17
CA THR A 142 -4.69 -1.16 14.19
C THR A 142 -5.20 -0.73 12.84
N LEU A 143 -4.32 -0.77 11.84
CA LEU A 143 -4.66 -0.54 10.45
C LEU A 143 -4.93 -1.88 9.77
N THR A 144 -5.87 -1.92 8.84
CA THR A 144 -6.07 -3.02 7.90
C THR A 144 -5.69 -2.53 6.50
N PHE A 145 -4.90 -3.34 5.80
CA PHE A 145 -4.43 -3.10 4.45
C PHE A 145 -5.07 -4.11 3.51
N SER A 146 -5.75 -3.64 2.47
CA SER A 146 -6.34 -4.46 1.40
C SER A 146 -5.91 -3.96 0.02
N ALA A 147 -5.87 -4.86 -0.95
CA ALA A 147 -5.67 -4.52 -2.35
C ALA A 147 -7.04 -4.39 -3.04
N GLU A 148 -7.32 -3.24 -3.64
CA GLU A 148 -8.61 -2.97 -4.28
C GLU A 148 -8.43 -2.37 -5.68
N ARG A 149 -9.39 -2.63 -6.56
CA ARG A 149 -9.52 -1.94 -7.85
C ARG A 149 -10.64 -0.93 -7.74
N MET A 150 -10.35 0.33 -8.07
CA MET A 150 -11.35 1.40 -8.10
C MET A 150 -11.17 2.25 -9.35
N SER A 151 -12.22 2.96 -9.75
CA SER A 151 -12.12 3.89 -10.88
C SER A 151 -11.12 5.01 -10.57
N TYR A 152 -10.42 5.54 -11.58
CA TYR A 152 -9.53 6.68 -11.36
C TYR A 152 -10.24 7.90 -10.75
N LEU A 153 -11.53 8.11 -11.06
CA LEU A 153 -12.33 9.19 -10.49
C LEU A 153 -12.53 9.02 -8.98
N GLU A 154 -12.84 7.81 -8.54
CA GLU A 154 -13.00 7.47 -7.13
C GLU A 154 -11.68 7.65 -6.37
N TYR A 155 -10.58 7.17 -6.94
CA TYR A 155 -9.24 7.42 -6.41
C TYR A 155 -8.92 8.92 -6.28
N ALA A 156 -9.20 9.71 -7.33
CA ALA A 156 -8.96 11.15 -7.32
C ALA A 156 -9.81 11.86 -6.26
N TYR A 157 -11.06 11.42 -6.05
CA TYR A 157 -11.92 11.93 -4.99
C TYR A 157 -11.30 11.72 -3.61
N TYR A 158 -10.81 10.51 -3.30
CA TYR A 158 -10.11 10.22 -2.05
C TYR A 158 -8.85 11.08 -1.87
N LYS A 159 -8.00 11.21 -2.90
CA LYS A 159 -6.78 12.04 -2.78
C LYS A 159 -7.09 13.52 -2.49
N THR A 160 -8.21 14.04 -2.98
CA THR A 160 -8.59 15.44 -2.72
C THR A 160 -9.28 15.67 -1.38
N THR A 161 -9.96 14.66 -0.83
CA THR A 161 -10.75 14.78 0.40
C THR A 161 -9.94 14.39 1.65
N THR A 162 -9.04 13.41 1.53
CA THR A 162 -8.18 12.96 2.64
C THR A 162 -6.96 13.87 2.87
N GLN A 163 -6.63 14.76 1.92
CA GLN A 163 -5.55 15.76 2.06
C GLN A 163 -6.03 17.17 2.50
N ALA A 164 -7.31 17.35 2.83
CA ALA A 164 -7.91 18.61 3.26
C ALA A 164 -8.20 18.63 4.76
#